data_AF-A0A368GQB9-F1
#
_entry.id   AF-A0A368GQB9-F1
#
_cell.length_a   1.000
_cell.length_b   1.000
_cell.length_c   1.000
_cell.angle_alpha   90.00
_cell.angle_beta   90.00
_cell.angle_gamma   90.00
#
_symmetry.space_group_name_H-M   'P 1'
#
loop_
_entity.id
_entity.type
_entity.pdbx_description
1 polymer ?
#
loop_
_entity_poly.entity_id
_entity_poly.type
_entity_poly.pdbx_seq_one_letter_code
_entity_poly.pdbx_strand_id
1 'polypeptide(L)'
;LHYSFNRNYRCFGTIGRQLTGLNILNLEDGELVTCLAPHIVIHELMHVVGLWHEQMREDRDDYIKVHKENVKSGYESQFVKVGSNYASTYGTPYDYLSIMHYGKSVFAKPGTISMETVDPKYQDIIGTAKKPTKNDYKKICSIYNCRYCPGATGQKTTMPKPRPPPVTKPVPRPRKPATARPPSAPAPAPRPQNPGRCYDQDPYQCMQLKSSRNLNCRYDPHFRLCCATCNSIPPIAPFPLPFPYVPPPMPFPGPWFW
;
A
#
# COMPACT_ATOMS: atom_id res chain seq x y z
N LEU A 1 12.61 -10.62 0.51
CA LEU A 1 12.37 -9.18 0.75
C LEU A 1 13.40 -8.42 -0.04
N HIS A 2 13.00 -7.40 -0.81
CA HIS A 2 13.93 -6.48 -1.47
C HIS A 2 13.89 -5.16 -0.71
N TYR A 3 15.03 -4.72 -0.19
CA TYR A 3 15.17 -3.41 0.45
C TYR A 3 15.56 -2.40 -0.62
N SER A 4 14.82 -1.31 -0.74
CA SER A 4 15.15 -0.20 -1.64
C SER A 4 15.42 1.01 -0.77
N PHE A 5 16.60 1.63 -0.92
CA PHE A 5 16.88 2.95 -0.37
C PHE A 5 16.41 3.97 -1.39
N ASN A 6 15.28 4.61 -1.12
CA ASN A 6 14.72 5.66 -1.95
C ASN A 6 14.79 6.94 -1.12
N ARG A 7 15.40 8.01 -1.65
CA ARG A 7 15.56 9.34 -1.00
C ARG A 7 14.24 10.09 -0.77
N ASN A 8 13.16 9.37 -0.49
CA ASN A 8 11.91 9.88 0.02
C ASN A 8 11.89 9.52 1.51
N TYR A 9 11.95 10.53 2.39
CA TYR A 9 11.96 10.43 3.86
C TYR A 9 10.65 9.84 4.45
N ARG A 10 10.20 8.69 3.95
CA ARG A 10 8.91 8.06 4.29
C ARG A 10 9.11 6.60 4.63
N CYS A 11 8.53 6.19 5.75
CA CYS A 11 8.41 4.79 6.12
C CYS A 11 7.13 4.24 5.48
N PHE A 12 7.23 3.11 4.78
CA PHE A 12 6.05 2.44 4.23
C PHE A 12 6.31 0.96 3.95
N GLY A 13 5.27 0.16 4.09
CA GLY A 13 5.25 -1.26 3.74
C GLY A 13 4.04 -1.60 2.87
N THR A 14 4.21 -2.55 1.95
CA THR A 14 3.08 -3.18 1.25
C THR A 14 2.23 -3.96 2.25
N ILE A 15 0.92 -3.95 2.03
CA ILE A 15 -0.01 -4.63 2.94
C ILE A 15 -0.18 -6.09 2.53
N GLY A 16 0.12 -7.00 3.45
CA GLY A 16 0.02 -8.43 3.22
C GLY A 16 0.93 -8.96 2.11
N ARG A 17 0.72 -10.22 1.73
CA ARG A 17 1.45 -10.85 0.62
C ARG A 17 0.84 -10.45 -0.72
N GLN A 18 1.60 -9.71 -1.52
CA GLN A 18 1.27 -9.45 -2.92
C GLN A 18 1.33 -10.76 -3.73
N LEU A 19 0.26 -11.08 -4.47
CA LEU A 19 0.17 -12.28 -5.33
C LEU A 19 0.99 -12.15 -6.61
N THR A 20 1.20 -10.92 -7.06
CA THR A 20 2.01 -10.55 -8.21
C THR A 20 2.91 -9.38 -7.84
N GLY A 21 4.16 -9.39 -8.31
CA GLY A 21 5.13 -8.33 -8.00
C GLY A 21 5.89 -8.56 -6.69
N LEU A 22 6.54 -7.50 -6.20
CA LEU A 22 7.38 -7.53 -5.00
C LEU A 22 6.63 -6.94 -3.79
N ASN A 23 6.80 -7.56 -2.63
CA ASN A 23 6.49 -6.91 -1.35
C ASN A 23 7.63 -5.94 -1.03
N ILE A 24 7.30 -4.68 -0.84
CA ILE A 24 8.26 -3.59 -0.58
C ILE A 24 8.11 -3.16 0.86
N LEU A 25 9.25 -3.05 1.54
CA LEU A 25 9.35 -2.48 2.87
C LEU A 25 10.47 -1.42 2.83
N ASN A 26 10.10 -0.16 2.98
CA ASN A 26 11.01 0.97 2.97
C ASN A 26 11.29 1.42 4.40
N LEU A 27 12.50 1.16 4.88
CA LEU A 27 12.99 1.59 6.19
C LEU A 27 14.18 2.53 5.98
N GLU A 28 13.88 3.72 5.43
CA GLU A 28 14.90 4.74 5.18
C GLU A 28 15.62 5.11 6.48
N ASP A 29 16.94 5.27 6.41
CA ASP A 29 17.76 5.76 7.51
C ASP A 29 18.55 6.96 7.02
N GLY A 30 18.29 8.12 7.62
CA GLY A 30 18.94 9.38 7.27
C GLY A 30 19.11 10.28 8.47
N GLU A 31 19.94 11.31 8.31
CA GLU A 31 20.31 12.22 9.40
C GLU A 31 19.13 13.02 9.96
N LEU A 32 18.13 13.34 9.12
CA LEU A 32 16.95 14.12 9.51
C LEU A 32 15.75 13.25 9.92
N VAL A 33 15.61 12.06 9.33
CA VAL A 33 14.49 11.15 9.55
C VAL A 33 15.01 9.72 9.46
N THR A 34 14.68 8.91 10.47
CA THR A 34 14.98 7.48 10.49
C THR A 34 13.71 6.66 10.71
N CYS A 35 13.56 5.62 9.90
CA CYS A 35 12.54 4.59 10.06
C CYS A 35 13.02 3.41 10.92
N LEU A 36 14.28 3.42 11.38
CA LEU A 36 14.88 2.33 12.14
C LEU A 36 14.50 2.33 13.63
N ALA A 37 13.74 3.32 14.08
CA ALA A 37 13.19 3.30 15.43
C ALA A 37 12.29 2.05 15.61
N PRO A 38 12.45 1.27 16.70
CA PRO A 38 11.79 -0.05 16.82
C PRO A 38 10.28 -0.02 16.60
N HIS A 39 9.60 1.00 17.14
CA HIS A 39 8.15 1.16 16.98
C HIS A 39 7.72 1.41 15.53
N ILE A 40 8.53 2.11 14.74
CA ILE A 40 8.27 2.34 13.31
C ILE A 40 8.49 1.04 12.54
N VAL A 41 9.61 0.35 12.77
CA VAL A 41 9.87 -0.95 12.13
C VAL A 41 8.74 -1.93 12.41
N ILE A 42 8.26 -2.00 13.65
CA ILE A 42 7.12 -2.86 14.02
C ILE A 42 5.84 -2.44 13.27
N HIS A 43 5.54 -1.14 13.19
CA HIS A 43 4.40 -0.62 12.43
C HIS A 43 4.45 -1.06 10.96
N GLU A 44 5.58 -0.87 10.30
CA GLU A 44 5.73 -1.22 8.89
C GLU A 44 5.69 -2.75 8.67
N LEU A 45 6.25 -3.53 9.60
CA LEU A 45 6.11 -4.99 9.56
C LEU A 45 4.67 -5.44 9.77
N MET A 46 3.87 -4.73 10.56
CA MET A 46 2.44 -5.04 10.73
C MET A 46 1.65 -4.79 9.45
N HIS A 47 2.01 -3.79 8.65
CA HIS A 47 1.50 -3.68 7.28
C HIS A 47 1.83 -4.92 6.45
N VAL A 48 3.10 -5.36 6.45
CA VAL A 48 3.53 -6.55 5.71
C VAL A 48 2.79 -7.81 6.15
N VAL A 49 2.44 -7.93 7.43
CA VAL A 49 1.62 -9.03 7.99
C VAL A 49 0.16 -8.94 7.53
N GLY A 50 -0.33 -7.77 7.13
CA GLY A 50 -1.66 -7.58 6.55
C GLY A 50 -2.58 -6.62 7.30
N LEU A 51 -2.06 -5.84 8.25
CA LEU A 51 -2.86 -4.83 8.94
C LEU A 51 -2.90 -3.53 8.17
N TRP A 52 -4.10 -2.94 8.08
CA TRP A 52 -4.29 -1.56 7.68
C TRP A 52 -4.18 -0.64 8.90
N HIS A 53 -4.15 0.67 8.67
CA HIS A 53 -4.21 1.61 9.78
C HIS A 53 -5.54 1.53 10.53
N GLU A 54 -5.49 1.76 11.84
CA GLU A 54 -6.68 1.63 12.70
C GLU A 54 -7.77 2.64 12.32
N GLN A 55 -7.39 3.86 11.95
CA GLN A 55 -8.35 4.88 11.51
C GLN A 55 -8.99 4.57 10.15
N MET A 56 -8.56 3.52 9.44
CA MET A 56 -9.16 3.11 8.17
C MET A 56 -10.22 2.03 8.35
N ARG A 57 -10.52 1.59 9.57
CA ARG A 57 -11.61 0.63 9.81
C ARG A 57 -12.96 1.13 9.30
N GLU A 58 -13.83 0.19 8.93
CA GLU A 58 -15.17 0.50 8.44
C GLU A 58 -16.05 1.20 9.50
N ASP A 59 -15.87 0.85 10.76
CA ASP A 59 -16.56 1.37 11.96
C ASP A 59 -15.89 2.61 12.58
N ARG A 60 -14.83 3.16 11.97
CA ARG A 60 -14.02 4.23 12.59
C ARG A 60 -14.80 5.52 12.87
N ASP A 61 -15.88 5.78 12.13
CA ASP A 61 -16.67 7.02 12.27
C ASP A 61 -17.48 7.07 13.59
N ASP A 62 -17.61 5.94 14.31
CA ASP A 62 -18.19 5.90 15.66
C ASP A 62 -17.18 6.34 16.75
N TYR A 63 -15.90 6.43 16.40
CA TYR A 63 -14.79 6.63 17.33
C TYR A 63 -13.98 7.88 17.04
N ILE A 64 -13.92 8.30 15.78
CA ILE A 64 -13.22 9.50 15.33
C ILE A 64 -14.03 10.25 14.27
N LYS A 65 -13.79 11.54 14.17
CA LYS A 65 -14.22 12.40 13.08
C LYS A 65 -13.02 12.81 12.24
N VAL A 66 -13.09 12.57 10.93
CA VAL A 66 -12.07 13.03 9.98
C VAL A 66 -12.50 14.36 9.37
N HIS A 67 -11.69 15.40 9.58
CA HIS A 67 -11.88 16.73 9.02
C HIS A 67 -11.20 16.82 7.64
N LYS A 68 -11.88 16.32 6.60
CA LYS A 68 -11.32 16.22 5.24
C LYS A 68 -10.90 17.59 4.68
N GLU A 69 -11.61 18.64 5.05
CA GLU A 69 -11.32 20.03 4.72
C GLU A 69 -9.97 20.52 5.29
N ASN A 70 -9.49 19.89 6.36
CA ASN A 70 -8.20 20.20 6.98
C ASN A 70 -7.06 19.34 6.42
N VAL A 71 -7.35 18.33 5.60
CA VAL A 71 -6.34 17.48 4.99
C VAL A 71 -5.64 18.25 3.86
N LYS A 72 -4.32 18.08 3.74
CA LYS A 72 -3.53 18.63 2.64
C LYS A 72 -3.93 17.95 1.33
N SER A 73 -4.03 18.75 0.26
CA SER A 73 -4.34 18.25 -1.09
C SER A 73 -3.39 17.11 -1.49
N GLY A 74 -3.95 16.00 -1.96
CA GLY A 74 -3.23 14.79 -2.37
C GLY A 74 -3.08 13.72 -1.27
N TYR A 75 -3.52 13.99 -0.04
CA TYR A 75 -3.48 13.04 1.08
C TYR A 75 -4.86 12.52 1.52
N GLU A 76 -5.93 12.89 0.82
CA GLU A 76 -7.30 12.50 1.16
C GLU A 76 -7.47 10.97 1.17
N SER A 77 -6.73 10.27 0.30
CA SER A 77 -6.72 8.81 0.22
C SER A 77 -6.24 8.13 1.51
N GLN A 78 -5.45 8.81 2.34
CA GLN A 78 -4.92 8.28 3.61
C GLN A 78 -6.01 8.15 4.70
N PHE A 79 -7.18 8.74 4.47
CA PHE A 79 -8.31 8.70 5.39
C PHE A 79 -9.53 7.96 4.81
N VAL A 80 -9.38 7.26 3.69
CA VAL A 80 -10.46 6.43 3.15
C VAL A 80 -10.64 5.18 4.01
N LYS A 81 -11.88 4.76 4.25
CA LYS A 81 -12.17 3.51 4.96
C LYS A 81 -11.89 2.32 4.05
N VAL A 82 -11.30 1.28 4.61
CA VAL A 82 -11.06 0.01 3.92
C VAL A 82 -12.37 -0.78 3.95
N GLY A 83 -12.81 -1.24 2.78
CA GLY A 83 -14.02 -2.04 2.65
C GLY A 83 -13.90 -3.40 3.34
N SER A 84 -15.04 -3.93 3.81
CA SER A 84 -15.15 -5.23 4.49
C SER A 84 -14.62 -6.43 3.69
N ASN A 85 -14.50 -6.28 2.37
CA ASN A 85 -13.92 -7.28 1.48
C ASN A 85 -12.38 -7.37 1.57
N TYR A 86 -11.71 -6.35 2.12
CA TYR A 86 -10.26 -6.30 2.26
C TYR A 86 -9.80 -6.42 3.71
N ALA A 87 -10.56 -5.88 4.67
CA ALA A 87 -10.24 -5.95 6.08
C ALA A 87 -11.52 -6.05 6.92
N SER A 88 -11.42 -6.72 8.07
CA SER A 88 -12.48 -6.74 9.08
C SER A 88 -11.98 -6.11 10.37
N THR A 89 -12.86 -5.98 11.37
CA THR A 89 -12.48 -5.57 12.72
C THR A 89 -11.76 -6.69 13.50
N TYR A 90 -11.72 -7.91 12.94
CA TYR A 90 -11.17 -9.13 13.53
C TYR A 90 -11.75 -9.45 14.93
N GLY A 91 -12.97 -8.98 15.21
CA GLY A 91 -13.64 -9.15 16.51
C GLY A 91 -13.02 -8.33 17.64
N THR A 92 -12.24 -7.29 17.31
CA THR A 92 -11.61 -6.40 18.30
C THR A 92 -12.30 -5.03 18.35
N PRO A 93 -12.44 -4.42 19.55
CA PRO A 93 -12.94 -3.05 19.65
C PRO A 93 -11.98 -2.07 18.95
N TYR A 94 -12.46 -0.87 18.62
CA TYR A 94 -11.59 0.19 18.10
C TYR A 94 -10.51 0.55 19.13
N ASP A 95 -9.26 0.63 18.67
CA ASP A 95 -8.12 0.81 19.56
C ASP A 95 -7.35 2.11 19.28
N TYR A 96 -7.72 3.17 20.02
CA TYR A 96 -7.02 4.46 19.97
C TYR A 96 -5.52 4.37 20.28
N LEU A 97 -5.08 3.33 21.00
CA LEU A 97 -3.69 3.13 21.41
C LEU A 97 -2.94 2.17 20.48
N SER A 98 -3.60 1.66 19.43
CA SER A 98 -2.97 0.78 18.45
C SER A 98 -1.71 1.43 17.87
N ILE A 99 -0.66 0.64 17.72
CA ILE A 99 0.54 1.09 17.00
C ILE A 99 0.23 1.44 15.54
N MET A 100 -0.89 0.94 15.01
CA MET A 100 -1.37 1.19 13.65
C MET A 100 -2.26 2.44 13.54
N HIS A 101 -2.48 3.21 14.61
CA HIS A 101 -3.32 4.41 14.57
C HIS A 101 -2.49 5.65 14.22
N TYR A 102 -2.97 6.52 13.33
CA TYR A 102 -2.35 7.82 13.05
C TYR A 102 -2.57 8.86 14.15
N GLY A 103 -1.67 9.84 14.23
CA GLY A 103 -1.83 10.99 15.12
C GLY A 103 -2.82 12.03 14.58
N LYS A 104 -3.33 12.89 15.47
CA LYS A 104 -4.39 13.88 15.18
C LYS A 104 -4.10 14.86 14.04
N SER A 105 -2.84 15.21 13.82
CA SER A 105 -2.41 16.23 12.84
C SER A 105 -1.70 15.64 11.63
N VAL A 106 -1.69 14.31 11.47
CA VAL A 106 -1.07 13.65 10.32
C VAL A 106 -1.72 14.15 9.02
N PHE A 107 -0.91 14.62 8.08
CA PHE A 107 -1.35 15.22 6.80
C PHE A 107 -2.29 16.44 6.91
N ALA A 108 -2.44 17.05 8.09
CA ALA A 108 -3.26 18.23 8.27
C ALA A 108 -2.56 19.50 7.74
N LYS A 109 -3.35 20.51 7.38
CA LYS A 109 -2.88 21.87 7.10
C LYS A 109 -2.26 22.49 8.37
N PRO A 110 -1.28 23.40 8.24
CA PRO A 110 -0.63 24.01 9.40
C PRO A 110 -1.64 24.60 10.39
N GLY A 111 -1.45 24.35 11.68
CA GLY A 111 -2.35 24.84 12.75
C GLY A 111 -3.69 24.12 12.88
N THR A 112 -3.93 23.03 12.15
CA THR A 112 -5.20 22.28 12.19
C THR A 112 -5.00 20.80 12.58
N ILE A 113 -6.11 20.09 12.82
CA ILE A 113 -6.15 18.64 12.98
C ILE A 113 -6.92 18.01 11.83
N SER A 114 -6.46 16.84 11.36
CA SER A 114 -7.16 16.03 10.37
C SER A 114 -8.10 15.01 11.02
N MET A 115 -7.85 14.65 12.28
CA MET A 115 -8.67 13.72 13.05
C MET A 115 -8.94 14.20 14.46
N GLU A 116 -10.20 14.10 14.84
CA GLU A 116 -10.72 14.36 16.17
C GLU A 116 -11.28 13.06 16.76
N THR A 117 -10.94 12.74 18.01
CA THR A 117 -11.47 11.56 18.70
C THR A 117 -12.80 11.90 19.36
N VAL A 118 -13.80 11.02 19.25
CA VAL A 118 -15.09 11.19 19.92
C VAL A 118 -14.92 11.23 21.44
N ASP A 119 -14.03 10.41 21.99
CA ASP A 119 -13.63 10.48 23.39
C ASP A 119 -12.39 11.40 23.53
N PRO A 120 -12.54 12.61 24.11
CA PRO A 120 -11.46 13.61 24.16
C PRO A 120 -10.21 13.14 24.90
N LYS A 121 -10.33 12.15 25.80
CA LYS A 121 -9.18 11.65 26.56
C LYS A 121 -8.10 11.02 25.68
N TYR A 122 -8.45 10.61 24.46
CA TYR A 122 -7.53 10.02 23.50
C TYR A 122 -6.99 10.99 22.47
N GLN A 123 -7.49 12.23 22.41
CA GLN A 123 -7.17 13.19 21.36
C GLN A 123 -5.67 13.44 21.19
N ASP A 124 -4.94 13.52 22.31
CA ASP A 124 -3.49 13.76 22.35
C ASP A 124 -2.65 12.49 22.47
N ILE A 125 -3.31 11.32 22.51
CA ILE A 125 -2.65 10.02 22.72
C ILE A 125 -2.57 9.22 21.42
N ILE A 126 -3.55 9.36 20.52
CA ILE A 126 -3.54 8.66 19.23
C ILE A 126 -2.24 8.91 18.45
N GLY A 127 -1.68 7.86 17.86
CA GLY A 127 -0.44 7.93 17.09
C GLY A 127 0.85 8.11 17.89
N THR A 128 0.81 8.02 19.22
CA THR A 128 2.02 8.11 20.06
C THR A 128 2.57 6.76 20.52
N ALA A 129 1.87 5.66 20.21
CA ALA A 129 2.19 4.32 20.69
C ALA A 129 3.61 3.86 20.30
N LYS A 130 4.33 3.30 21.28
CA LYS A 130 5.69 2.76 21.11
C LYS A 130 5.76 1.23 21.06
N LYS A 131 4.64 0.57 21.37
CA LYS A 131 4.52 -0.89 21.39
C LYS A 131 3.13 -1.28 20.88
N PRO A 132 3.01 -2.44 20.23
CA PRO A 132 1.72 -3.03 19.91
C PRO A 132 0.83 -3.22 21.14
N THR A 133 -0.46 -3.03 20.97
CA THR A 133 -1.45 -3.37 22.00
C THR A 133 -1.80 -4.86 21.95
N LYS A 134 -2.57 -5.32 22.95
CA LYS A 134 -3.14 -6.68 22.93
C LYS A 134 -4.06 -6.88 21.72
N ASN A 135 -4.74 -5.83 21.25
CA ASN A 135 -5.65 -5.94 20.11
C ASN A 135 -4.88 -6.05 18.80
N ASP A 136 -3.74 -5.38 18.66
CA ASP A 136 -2.85 -5.55 17.49
C ASP A 136 -2.42 -7.02 17.34
N TYR A 137 -1.97 -7.65 18.42
CA TYR A 137 -1.62 -9.08 18.41
C TYR A 137 -2.82 -9.99 18.14
N LYS A 138 -4.00 -9.68 18.71
CA LYS A 138 -5.23 -10.45 18.45
C LYS A 138 -5.60 -10.42 16.96
N LYS A 139 -5.51 -9.27 16.30
CA LYS A 139 -5.78 -9.14 14.85
C LYS A 139 -4.87 -10.06 14.04
N ILE A 140 -3.56 -10.02 14.30
CA ILE A 140 -2.58 -10.91 13.64
C ILE A 140 -2.90 -12.38 13.91
N CYS A 141 -3.23 -12.71 15.15
CA CYS A 141 -3.63 -14.05 15.53
C CYS A 141 -4.88 -14.55 14.80
N SER A 142 -5.88 -13.69 14.63
CA SER A 142 -7.10 -14.00 13.87
C SER A 142 -6.78 -14.22 12.39
N ILE A 143 -5.84 -13.47 11.81
CA ILE A 143 -5.42 -13.64 10.40
C ILE A 143 -4.71 -14.99 10.20
N TYR A 144 -3.80 -15.36 11.10
CA TYR A 144 -2.90 -16.51 10.92
C TYR A 144 -3.30 -17.77 11.70
N ASN A 145 -4.41 -17.75 12.44
CA ASN A 145 -4.85 -18.84 13.31
C ASN A 145 -3.73 -19.31 14.26
N CYS A 146 -3.09 -18.35 14.93
CA CYS A 146 -1.95 -18.62 15.80
C CYS A 146 -2.32 -19.57 16.94
N ARG A 147 -1.41 -20.51 17.25
CA ARG A 147 -1.54 -21.42 18.40
C ARG A 147 -1.38 -20.71 19.76
N TYR A 148 -0.58 -19.64 19.78
CA TYR A 148 -0.33 -18.81 20.95
C TYR A 148 -0.43 -17.34 20.57
N CYS A 149 -1.17 -16.58 21.38
CA CYS A 149 -1.44 -15.17 21.14
C CYS A 149 -1.01 -14.33 22.34
N PRO A 150 0.05 -13.51 22.20
CA PRO A 150 0.43 -12.57 23.24
C PRO A 150 -0.75 -11.65 23.57
N GLY A 151 -1.24 -11.68 24.81
CA GLY A 151 -2.37 -10.84 25.25
C GLY A 151 -3.75 -11.50 25.23
N ALA A 152 -3.86 -12.75 24.76
CA ALA A 152 -5.03 -13.59 25.02
C ALA A 152 -4.79 -14.37 26.33
N THR A 153 -5.56 -14.10 27.37
CA THR A 153 -5.55 -14.92 28.59
C THR A 153 -6.09 -16.32 28.25
N GLY A 154 -5.21 -17.31 28.14
CA GLY A 154 -5.54 -18.70 28.45
C GLY A 154 -6.17 -19.58 27.36
N GLN A 155 -6.40 -19.15 26.13
CA GLN A 155 -6.89 -20.07 25.08
C GLN A 155 -5.73 -20.71 24.31
N LYS A 156 -5.32 -21.91 24.76
CA LYS A 156 -4.73 -22.90 23.86
C LYS A 156 -5.82 -23.32 22.88
N THR A 157 -5.91 -22.69 21.73
CA THR A 157 -6.67 -23.26 20.62
C THR A 157 -5.92 -24.48 20.13
N THR A 158 -6.52 -25.66 20.28
CA THR A 158 -6.01 -26.88 19.66
C THR A 158 -6.08 -26.70 18.16
N MET A 159 -4.93 -26.51 17.50
CA MET A 159 -4.89 -26.43 16.05
C MET A 159 -5.45 -27.72 15.45
N PRO A 160 -6.34 -27.65 14.45
CA PRO A 160 -6.49 -28.75 13.52
C PRO A 160 -5.14 -29.00 12.85
N LYS A 161 -4.73 -30.26 12.74
CA LYS A 161 -3.50 -30.68 12.05
C LYS A 161 -3.38 -29.94 10.71
N PRO A 162 -2.21 -29.38 10.34
CA PRO A 162 -2.02 -28.79 9.02
C PRO A 162 -2.49 -29.80 7.97
N ARG A 163 -3.46 -29.41 7.15
CA ARG A 163 -3.85 -30.25 6.03
C ARG A 163 -2.60 -30.38 5.16
N PRO A 164 -2.14 -31.60 4.82
CA PRO A 164 -0.99 -31.76 3.96
C PRO A 164 -1.21 -30.94 2.68
N PRO A 165 -0.14 -30.34 2.12
CA PRO A 165 -0.26 -29.67 0.83
C PRO A 165 -0.95 -30.62 -0.14
N PRO A 166 -1.85 -30.13 -1.02
CA PRO A 166 -2.47 -30.97 -2.02
C PRO A 166 -1.35 -31.72 -2.75
N VAL A 167 -1.37 -33.04 -2.68
CA VAL A 167 -0.45 -33.88 -3.46
C VAL A 167 -0.82 -33.64 -4.91
N THR A 168 -0.14 -32.68 -5.54
CA THR A 168 -0.22 -32.47 -6.98
C THR A 168 0.40 -33.71 -7.59
N LYS A 169 -0.46 -34.55 -8.20
CA LYS A 169 0.00 -35.66 -9.04
C LYS A 169 1.04 -35.10 -10.03
N PRO A 170 2.13 -35.83 -10.33
CA PRO A 170 3.10 -35.39 -11.32
C PRO A 170 2.36 -35.06 -12.62
N VAL A 171 2.44 -33.79 -13.04
CA VAL A 171 1.94 -33.38 -14.34
C VAL A 171 2.70 -34.21 -15.38
N PRO A 172 2.01 -34.98 -16.26
CA PRO A 172 2.69 -35.74 -17.29
C PRO A 172 3.55 -34.80 -18.13
N ARG A 173 4.83 -35.18 -18.30
CA ARG A 173 5.79 -34.42 -19.10
C ARG A 173 5.20 -34.21 -20.51
N PRO A 174 5.16 -32.98 -21.04
CA PRO A 174 4.65 -32.76 -22.40
C PRO A 174 5.46 -33.59 -23.39
N ARG A 175 4.78 -34.33 -24.26
CA ARG A 175 5.45 -34.99 -25.40
C ARG A 175 6.05 -33.90 -26.28
N LYS A 176 7.32 -34.07 -26.68
CA LYS A 176 7.99 -33.18 -27.65
C LYS A 176 7.12 -33.06 -28.90
N PRO A 177 6.78 -31.85 -29.37
CA PRO A 177 6.11 -31.69 -30.65
C PRO A 177 7.06 -32.07 -31.79
N ALA A 178 6.54 -32.79 -32.77
CA ALA A 178 7.20 -32.95 -34.06
C ALA A 178 7.38 -31.57 -34.72
N THR A 179 8.51 -31.38 -35.38
CA THR A 179 8.89 -30.16 -36.10
C THR A 179 7.88 -29.84 -37.19
N ALA A 180 6.96 -28.92 -36.92
CA ALA A 180 6.13 -28.26 -37.91
C ALA A 180 6.60 -26.80 -38.08
N ARG A 181 6.65 -26.36 -39.33
CA ARG A 181 6.99 -25.01 -39.79
C ARG A 181 6.24 -23.94 -38.98
N PRO A 182 6.87 -22.80 -38.63
CA PRO A 182 6.24 -21.80 -37.77
C PRO A 182 4.95 -21.26 -38.43
N PRO A 183 3.81 -21.27 -37.73
CA PRO A 183 2.63 -20.54 -38.17
C PRO A 183 2.87 -19.03 -37.99
N SER A 184 2.40 -18.25 -38.94
CA SER A 184 2.31 -16.80 -38.85
C SER A 184 1.56 -16.37 -37.58
N ALA A 185 2.00 -15.26 -37.00
CA ALA A 185 1.44 -14.71 -35.77
C ALA A 185 -0.10 -14.64 -35.82
N PRO A 186 -0.81 -15.07 -34.75
CA PRO A 186 -2.26 -14.90 -34.69
C PRO A 186 -2.59 -13.42 -34.60
N ALA A 187 -3.61 -13.00 -35.35
CA ALA A 187 -4.16 -11.66 -35.31
C ALA A 187 -4.55 -11.28 -33.87
N PRO A 188 -4.38 -10.01 -33.47
CA PRO A 188 -4.76 -9.56 -32.13
C PRO A 188 -6.24 -9.84 -31.87
N ALA A 189 -6.53 -10.33 -30.67
CA ALA A 189 -7.87 -10.65 -30.23
C ALA A 189 -8.83 -9.46 -30.41
N PRO A 190 -10.09 -9.69 -30.80
CA PRO A 190 -11.06 -8.62 -30.97
C PRO A 190 -11.27 -7.88 -29.65
N ARG A 191 -11.29 -6.55 -29.76
CA ARG A 191 -11.57 -5.61 -28.67
C ARG A 191 -12.91 -5.97 -28.00
N PRO A 192 -13.00 -6.02 -26.66
CA PRO A 192 -14.26 -6.31 -25.98
C PRO A 192 -15.34 -5.29 -26.34
N GLN A 193 -16.47 -5.82 -26.76
CA GLN A 193 -17.66 -5.09 -27.19
C GLN A 193 -18.47 -4.65 -25.97
N ASN A 194 -18.08 -3.54 -25.32
CA ASN A 194 -19.02 -2.64 -24.62
C ASN A 194 -18.30 -1.41 -24.03
N PRO A 195 -18.42 -0.21 -24.62
CA PRO A 195 -17.73 1.00 -24.17
C PRO A 195 -18.42 1.74 -23.01
N GLY A 196 -19.27 1.07 -22.21
CA GLY A 196 -20.19 1.73 -21.28
C GLY A 196 -19.81 1.76 -19.80
N ARG A 197 -19.09 0.75 -19.28
CA ARG A 197 -18.80 0.66 -17.83
C ARG A 197 -17.52 -0.12 -17.58
N CYS A 198 -16.43 0.60 -17.47
CA CYS A 198 -15.14 0.08 -17.08
C CYS A 198 -14.81 0.71 -15.72
N TYR A 199 -14.58 -0.14 -14.72
CA TYR A 199 -14.34 0.23 -13.33
C TYR A 199 -12.96 -0.27 -12.90
N ASP A 200 -12.31 0.43 -11.97
CA ASP A 200 -11.08 -0.05 -11.36
C ASP A 200 -11.40 -1.19 -10.38
N GLN A 201 -10.67 -2.29 -10.48
CA GLN A 201 -10.79 -3.41 -9.54
C GLN A 201 -10.18 -3.08 -8.18
N ASP A 202 -9.17 -2.21 -8.17
CA ASP A 202 -8.61 -1.60 -6.96
C ASP A 202 -8.38 -0.10 -7.20
N PRO A 203 -9.39 0.76 -6.95
CA PRO A 203 -9.27 2.18 -7.17
C PRO A 203 -8.10 2.83 -6.42
N TYR A 204 -7.74 2.30 -5.24
CA TYR A 204 -6.66 2.83 -4.42
C TYR A 204 -5.29 2.52 -5.01
N GLN A 205 -5.05 1.26 -5.37
CA GLN A 205 -3.83 0.83 -6.05
C GLN A 205 -3.67 1.52 -7.41
N CYS A 206 -4.77 1.72 -8.13
CA CYS A 206 -4.78 2.41 -9.41
C CYS A 206 -4.45 3.90 -9.29
N MET A 207 -4.98 4.58 -8.27
CA MET A 207 -4.58 5.95 -7.95
C MET A 207 -3.11 6.06 -7.54
N GLN A 208 -2.59 5.11 -6.76
CA GLN A 208 -1.17 5.07 -6.39
C GLN A 208 -0.27 4.86 -7.62
N LEU A 209 -0.59 3.88 -8.47
CA LEU A 209 0.17 3.61 -9.70
C LEU A 209 0.13 4.82 -10.65
N LYS A 210 -1.01 5.53 -10.75
CA LYS A 210 -1.13 6.77 -11.53
C LYS A 210 -0.25 7.88 -10.95
N SER A 211 -0.32 8.12 -9.63
CA SER A 211 0.48 9.16 -8.96
C SER A 211 1.98 8.89 -9.03
N SER A 212 2.40 7.62 -9.04
CA SER A 212 3.82 7.23 -9.13
C SER A 212 4.33 7.05 -10.56
N ARG A 213 3.53 7.39 -11.60
CA ARG A 213 3.85 7.15 -13.03
C ARG A 213 4.22 5.71 -13.38
N ASN A 214 3.83 4.75 -12.54
CA ASN A 214 4.07 3.31 -12.74
C ASN A 214 2.87 2.61 -13.37
N LEU A 215 1.77 3.33 -13.62
CA LEU A 215 0.59 2.80 -14.29
C LEU A 215 0.79 2.67 -15.80
N ASN A 216 1.22 1.49 -16.25
CA ASN A 216 1.30 1.17 -17.67
C ASN A 216 -0.05 0.73 -18.26
N CYS A 217 -0.83 1.68 -18.78
CA CYS A 217 -2.12 1.42 -19.43
C CYS A 217 -2.05 0.73 -20.80
N ARG A 218 -0.85 0.45 -21.32
CA ARG A 218 -0.64 -0.39 -22.51
C ARG A 218 -0.43 -1.86 -22.17
N TYR A 219 -0.13 -2.20 -20.91
CA TYR A 219 0.12 -3.57 -20.47
C TYR A 219 -1.17 -4.17 -19.88
N ASP A 220 -1.57 -5.35 -20.37
CA ASP A 220 -2.88 -5.99 -20.08
C ASP A 220 -3.21 -6.17 -18.58
N PRO A 221 -2.26 -6.54 -17.69
CA PRO A 221 -2.53 -6.68 -16.25
C PRO A 221 -2.90 -5.35 -15.58
N HIS A 222 -2.22 -4.25 -15.94
CA HIS A 222 -2.49 -2.93 -15.37
C HIS A 222 -3.79 -2.35 -15.94
N PHE A 223 -4.07 -2.59 -17.22
CA PHE A 223 -5.31 -2.14 -17.84
C PHE A 223 -6.54 -2.87 -17.28
N ARG A 224 -6.45 -4.17 -16.98
CA ARG A 224 -7.54 -4.93 -16.34
C ARG A 224 -7.80 -4.51 -14.90
N LEU A 225 -6.73 -4.19 -14.15
CA LEU A 225 -6.83 -3.73 -12.76
C LEU A 225 -7.36 -2.29 -12.67
N CYS A 226 -6.90 -1.42 -13.57
CA CYS A 226 -7.06 0.04 -13.48
C CYS A 226 -7.75 0.65 -14.69
N CYS A 227 -8.76 -0.04 -15.19
CA CYS A 227 -9.42 0.31 -16.44
C CYS A 227 -9.98 1.75 -16.44
N ALA A 228 -10.69 2.17 -15.37
CA ALA A 228 -11.28 3.51 -15.28
C ALA A 228 -10.21 4.58 -15.12
N THR A 229 -9.22 4.31 -14.27
CA THR A 229 -8.05 5.17 -14.07
C THR A 229 -7.27 5.33 -15.37
N CYS A 230 -7.10 4.28 -16.17
CA CYS A 230 -6.42 4.34 -17.47
C CYS A 230 -7.18 5.14 -18.52
N ASN A 231 -8.52 5.04 -18.55
CA ASN A 231 -9.35 5.85 -19.46
C ASN A 231 -9.43 7.33 -19.05
N SER A 232 -9.07 7.68 -17.80
CA SER A 232 -8.98 9.07 -17.33
C SER A 232 -7.66 9.77 -17.66
N ILE A 233 -6.69 9.07 -18.28
CA ILE A 233 -5.37 9.62 -18.62
C ILE A 233 -5.44 10.15 -20.06
N PRO A 234 -5.21 11.46 -20.30
CA PRO A 234 -5.17 11.99 -21.66
C PRO A 234 -4.01 11.34 -22.43
N PRO A 235 -4.20 11.01 -23.73
CA PRO A 235 -3.11 10.47 -24.55
C PRO A 235 -1.94 11.46 -24.57
N ILE A 236 -0.74 10.96 -24.28
CA ILE A 236 0.49 11.75 -24.35
C ILE A 236 0.68 12.18 -25.80
N ALA A 237 0.57 13.48 -26.08
CA ALA A 237 0.96 14.03 -27.37
C ALA A 237 2.45 13.76 -27.59
N PRO A 238 2.88 13.33 -28.79
CA PRO A 238 4.30 13.16 -29.08
C PRO A 238 5.00 14.51 -28.92
N PHE A 239 5.97 14.58 -28.01
CA PHE A 239 6.85 15.73 -27.89
C PHE A 239 7.63 15.92 -29.21
N PRO A 240 7.76 17.15 -29.73
CA PRO A 240 8.64 17.43 -30.87
C PRO A 240 10.09 17.17 -30.47
N LEU A 241 10.86 16.62 -31.41
CA LEU A 241 12.28 16.30 -31.29
C LEU A 241 13.11 17.50 -30.79
N PRO A 242 14.21 17.26 -30.05
CA PRO A 242 14.99 18.35 -29.46
C PRO A 242 15.75 19.13 -30.54
N PHE A 243 15.70 20.46 -30.43
CA PHE A 243 16.57 21.37 -31.15
C PHE A 243 18.06 21.10 -30.81
N PRO A 244 19.00 21.37 -31.74
CA PRO A 244 20.41 21.11 -31.52
C PRO A 244 20.99 21.96 -30.39
N TYR A 245 21.76 21.29 -29.54
CA TYR A 245 22.49 21.79 -28.39
C TYR A 245 23.46 22.91 -28.79
N VAL A 246 23.27 24.11 -28.21
CA VAL A 246 24.26 25.20 -28.21
C VAL A 246 24.92 25.21 -26.82
N PRO A 247 26.23 24.93 -26.69
CA PRO A 247 26.89 24.95 -25.40
C PRO A 247 27.03 26.38 -24.85
N PRO A 248 26.84 26.62 -23.54
CA PRO A 248 27.05 27.93 -22.92
C PRO A 248 28.56 28.22 -22.72
N PRO A 249 28.97 29.50 -22.70
CA PRO A 249 30.37 29.89 -22.51
C PRO A 249 30.83 29.67 -21.07
N MET A 250 32.08 29.23 -20.91
CA MET A 250 32.72 29.00 -19.61
C MET A 250 32.88 30.29 -18.81
N PRO A 251 32.62 30.30 -17.49
CA PRO A 251 33.03 31.40 -16.62
C PRO A 251 34.43 31.17 -16.01
N PHE A 252 35.21 32.25 -16.02
CA PHE A 252 36.52 32.44 -15.39
C PHE A 252 36.47 32.40 -13.85
N PRO A 253 37.62 32.28 -13.15
CA PRO A 253 37.68 31.85 -11.75
C PRO A 253 37.70 32.99 -10.70
N GLY A 254 37.04 32.73 -9.56
CA GLY A 254 37.29 33.30 -8.22
C GLY A 254 36.66 34.66 -7.89
N PRO A 255 36.72 35.16 -6.62
CA PRO A 255 37.17 34.53 -5.37
C PRO A 255 36.20 34.65 -4.15
N TRP A 256 36.45 33.79 -3.15
CA TRP A 256 36.29 33.89 -1.67
C TRP A 256 35.48 35.04 -1.03
N PHE A 257 34.66 34.74 -0.02
CA PHE A 257 34.87 35.13 1.40
C PHE A 257 33.71 34.65 2.33
N TRP A 258 34.13 34.06 3.47
CA TRP A 258 33.47 33.69 4.75
C TRP A 258 32.06 33.07 4.75
#